data_AF-A0A239CQ28-F1
#
_entry.id   AF-A0A239CQ28-F1
#
_cell.length_a   1.000
_cell.length_b   1.000
_cell.length_c   1.000
_cell.angle_alpha   90.00
_cell.angle_beta   90.00
_cell.angle_gamma   90.00
#
_symmetry.space_group_name_H-M   'P 1'
#
loop_
_entity.id
_entity.type
_entity.pdbx_description
1 polymer ?
#
loop_
_entity_poly.entity_id
_entity_poly.type
_entity_poly.pdbx_seq_one_letter_code
_entity_poly.pdbx_strand_id
1 'polypeptide(L)' 'MTYAHHQAFIAVSGQDCPHTGVWRALDSSVPPLLVRKGEIMPGAAGRVVSWELVQPGEATMASAIPD' A
#
# COMPACT_ATOMS: atom_id res chain seq x y z
N MET A 1 -13.02 25.75 0.20
CA MET A 1 -12.62 24.59 -0.62
C MET A 1 -11.60 23.80 0.19
N THR A 2 -12.06 22.83 0.98
CA THR A 2 -11.17 22.05 1.85
C THR A 2 -10.54 20.96 1.00
N TYR A 3 -9.29 21.17 0.58
CA TYR A 3 -8.50 20.11 -0.02
C TYR A 3 -8.27 19.05 1.06
N ALA A 4 -8.97 17.93 0.97
CA ALA A 4 -8.59 16.74 1.70
C ALA A 4 -7.15 16.42 1.29
N HIS A 5 -6.21 16.65 2.21
CA HIS A 5 -4.80 16.33 2.05
C HIS A 5 -4.70 14.80 2.08
N HIS A 6 -4.99 14.16 0.94
CA HIS A 6 -4.71 12.76 0.72
C HIS A 6 -3.20 12.63 0.69
N GLN A 7 -2.59 12.44 1.86
CA GLN A 7 -1.18 12.15 1.97
C GLN A 7 -0.95 10.83 1.24
N ALA A 8 -0.38 10.90 0.04
CA ALA A 8 0.05 9.73 -0.69
C ALA A 8 1.18 9.07 0.11
N PHE A 9 0.95 7.87 0.61
CA PHE A 9 2.01 7.10 1.26
C PHE A 9 2.87 6.47 0.17
N ILE A 10 4.15 6.83 0.15
CA ILE A 10 5.15 6.29 -0.76
C ILE A 10 6.07 5.36 0.03
N ALA A 11 6.36 4.17 -0.49
CA ALA A 11 7.30 3.23 0.10
C ALA A 11 8.18 2.60 -0.98
N VAL A 12 9.48 2.42 -0.69
CA VAL A 12 10.42 1.80 -1.64
C VAL A 12 10.50 0.31 -1.39
N SER A 13 10.65 -0.47 -2.46
CA SER A 13 10.89 -1.92 -2.36
C SER A 13 12.06 -2.23 -1.43
N GLY A 14 11.92 -3.24 -0.58
CA GLY A 14 12.91 -3.58 0.44
C GLY A 14 12.76 -2.80 1.76
N GLN A 15 11.93 -1.74 1.81
CA GLN A 15 11.57 -1.09 3.07
C GLN A 15 10.35 -1.74 3.71
N ASP A 16 10.18 -1.50 5.01
CA ASP A 16 9.00 -1.90 5.76
C ASP A 16 7.78 -1.12 5.25
N CYS A 17 6.69 -1.84 4.99
CA CYS A 17 5.44 -1.25 4.56
C CYS A 17 4.84 -0.42 5.72
N PRO A 18 4.59 0.89 5.54
CA PRO A 18 4.11 1.74 6.63
C PRO A 18 2.61 1.53 6.92
N HIS A 19 1.83 1.11 5.91
CA HIS A 19 0.38 0.97 5.99
C HIS A 19 -0.14 -0.25 5.23
N THR A 20 -1.04 -1.01 5.86
CA THR A 20 -1.74 -2.10 5.18
C THR A 20 -2.64 -1.53 4.07
N GLY A 21 -2.54 -2.08 2.87
CA GLY A 21 -3.42 -1.71 1.77
C GLY A 21 -2.92 -2.12 0.41
N VAL A 22 -3.62 -1.63 -0.61
CA VAL A 22 -3.30 -1.87 -2.01
C VAL A 22 -2.27 -0.84 -2.46
N TRP A 23 -1.10 -1.34 -2.81
CA TRP A 23 0.03 -0.58 -3.28
C TRP A 23 0.19 -0.74 -4.79
N ARG A 24 0.42 0.36 -5.50
CA ARG A 24 0.71 0.38 -6.95
C ARG A 24 2.14 0.84 -7.16
N ALA A 25 2.89 0.13 -8.01
CA ALA A 25 4.22 0.57 -8.38
C ALA A 25 4.14 1.83 -9.25
N LEU A 26 4.97 2.82 -8.93
CA LEU A 26 5.12 4.06 -9.69
C LEU A 26 6.10 3.89 -10.85
N ASP A 27 7.18 3.15 -10.61
CA ASP A 27 8.29 2.98 -11.55
C ASP A 27 8.14 1.74 -12.45
N SER A 28 7.03 1.01 -12.36
CA SER A 28 6.86 -0.25 -13.09
C SER A 28 5.39 -0.57 -13.36
N SER A 29 5.09 -1.15 -14.52
CA SER A 29 3.74 -1.61 -14.89
C SER A 29 3.36 -2.96 -14.27
N VAL A 30 3.79 -3.20 -13.03
CA VAL A 30 3.35 -4.39 -12.29
C VAL A 30 1.93 -4.18 -11.75
N PRO A 31 1.15 -5.26 -11.63
CA PRO A 31 -0.17 -5.18 -11.03
C PRO A 31 -0.07 -4.66 -9.58
N PRO A 32 -1.06 -3.87 -9.13
CA PRO A 32 -1.13 -3.45 -7.74
C PRO A 32 -1.31 -4.67 -6.83
N LEU A 33 -0.77 -4.58 -5.63
CA LEU A 33 -0.71 -5.70 -4.70
C LEU A 33 -1.02 -5.28 -3.27
N LEU A 34 -1.61 -6.20 -2.52
CA LEU A 34 -1.95 -5.99 -1.12
C LEU A 34 -0.70 -6.27 -0.27
N VAL A 35 -0.20 -5.25 0.42
CA VAL A 35 0.91 -5.38 1.39
C VAL A 35 0.40 -5.02 2.77
N ARG A 36 0.77 -5.79 3.79
CA ARG A 36 0.44 -5.46 5.18
C ARG A 36 1.52 -4.61 5.81
N LYS A 37 1.11 -3.76 6.75
CA LYS A 37 2.03 -2.97 7.57
C LYS A 37 3.07 -3.89 8.22
N GLY A 38 4.34 -3.52 8.08
CA GLY A 38 5.48 -4.26 8.60
C GLY A 38 5.98 -5.39 7.67
N GLU A 39 5.27 -5.72 6.59
CA GLU A 39 5.85 -6.57 5.55
C GLU A 39 6.85 -5.78 4.70
N ILE A 40 7.84 -6.48 4.14
CA ILE A 40 8.80 -5.87 3.24
C ILE A 40 8.13 -5.62 1.89
N MET A 41 8.22 -4.39 1.40
CA MET A 41 7.69 -4.00 0.10
C MET A 41 8.36 -4.83 -0.99
N PRO A 42 7.58 -5.57 -1.82
CA PRO A 42 8.15 -6.48 -2.81
C PRO A 42 8.83 -5.71 -3.94
N GLY A 43 9.90 -6.28 -4.50
CA GLY A 43 10.49 -5.79 -5.74
C GLY A 43 9.69 -6.24 -6.97
N ALA A 44 9.86 -5.53 -8.08
CA ALA A 44 9.27 -5.89 -9.37
C ALA A 44 10.37 -6.33 -10.34
N ALA A 45 10.23 -7.53 -10.91
CA ALA A 45 11.19 -8.06 -11.90
C ALA A 45 12.66 -8.02 -11.44
N GLY A 46 12.92 -8.28 -10.16
CA GLY A 46 14.27 -8.23 -9.57
C GLY A 46 14.84 -6.82 -9.40
N ARG A 47 14.00 -5.78 -9.54
CA ARG A 47 14.38 -4.37 -9.37
C ARG A 47 13.67 -3.75 -8.18
N VAL A 48 14.34 -2.75 -7.61
CA VAL A 48 13.76 -1.85 -6.61
C VAL A 48 12.80 -0.91 -7.32
N VAL A 49 11.56 -0.86 -6.87
CA VAL A 49 10.54 0.07 -7.37
C VAL A 49 9.91 0.85 -6.22
N SER A 50 9.43 2.05 -6.50
CA SER A 50 8.64 2.82 -5.56
C SER A 50 7.18 2.42 -5.67
N TRP A 51 6.51 2.37 -4.54
CA TRP A 51 5.10 2.01 -4.42
C TRP A 51 4.32 3.18 -3.82
N GLU A 52 3.12 3.41 -4.33
CA GLU A 52 2.15 4.35 -3.80
C GLU A 52 0.95 3.60 -3.24
N LEU A 53 0.52 3.98 -2.04
CA LEU A 53 -0.71 3.46 -1.46
C LEU A 53 -1.92 4.03 -2.22
N VAL A 54 -2.59 3.16 -2.97
CA VAL A 54 -3.79 3.52 -3.74
C VAL A 54 -5.04 3.42 -2.88
N GLN A 55 -5.11 2.37 -2.05
CA GLN A 55 -6.26 2.14 -1.18
C GLN A 55 -5.79 1.59 0.16
N PRO A 56 -5.98 2.31 1.28
CA PRO A 56 -5.72 1.75 2.59
C PRO A 56 -6.65 0.55 2.80
N GLY A 57 -6.03 -0.60 3.05
CA GLY A 57 -6.73 -1.77 3.52
C GLY A 57 -6.88 -1.56 5.01
N GLU A 58 -7.97 -0.90 5.41
CA GLU A 58 -8.44 -1.04 6.78
C GLU A 58 -8.50 -2.55 7.00
N ALA A 59 -7.80 -3.06 8.02
CA ALA A 59 -7.95 -4.44 8.42
C ALA A 59 -9.36 -4.60 9.01
N THR A 60 -10.40 -4.46 8.18
CA THR A 60 -11.79 -4.66 8.55
C THR A 60 -12.04 -6.17 8.53
N MET A 61 -11.41 -6.81 9.51
CA MET A 61 -11.89 -8.05 10.10
C MET A 61 -12.23 -7.74 11.56
N ALA A 62 -13.06 -6.72 11.79
CA ALA A 62 -13.63 -6.44 13.11
C ALA A 62 -14.90 -5.57 12.99
N SER A 63 -15.85 -5.95 12.13
CA SER A 63 -17.24 -5.52 12.29
C SER A 63 -18.16 -6.32 11.36
N ALA A 64 -18.28 -7.60 11.65
CA ALA A 64 -19.38 -8.42 11.15
C ALA A 64 -19.88 -9.32 12.29
N ILE A 65 -20.36 -8.69 13.36
CA ILE A 65 -21.33 -9.30 14.26
C ILE A 65 -22.60 -8.44 14.10
N PRO A 66 -23.61 -8.87 13.33
CA PRO A 66 -24.93 -8.28 13.48
C PRO A 66 -25.51 -8.74 14.83
N ASP A 67 -26.01 -7.79 15.63
CA ASP A 67 -26.91 -8.04 16.77
C ASP A 67 -28.32 -8.40 16.25
#